data_AF-A0A0Q9AHY6-F1
#
_entry.id   AF-A0A0Q9AHY6-F1
#
_cell.length_a   1.000
_cell.length_b   1.000
_cell.length_c   1.000
_cell.angle_alpha   90.00
_cell.angle_beta   90.00
_cell.angle_gamma   90.00
#
_symmetry.space_group_name_H-M   'P 1'
#
loop_
_entity.id
_entity.type
_entity.pdbx_description
1 polymer ?
#
loop_
_entity_poly.entity_id
_entity_poly.type
_entity_poly.pdbx_seq_one_letter_code
_entity_poly.pdbx_strand_id
1 'polypeptide(L)'
;MSESVDLAPEVITALWALRDAGEIPLRCNKGPIRAAVAAAVRALNEDNLGPKVRPWDLSALRRRAAELGEITGAVVVYLSKEVVVAELLPGRERVVLRGVGDAWRLVRFLDAAEVSEEVRLSPETTREIALAEFSPDAVLTALGVAKPDDVDLDIESQDLGQGHTETRYRYLFTDNGRSVLAEEVKSEIFDGATASSRYLRGVLIDGGRGTLVTASRDGAVLTEG
;
A
#
# COMPACT_ATOMS: atom_id res chain seq x y z
N MET A 1 -9.34 -22.19 1.93
CA MET A 1 -8.47 -22.88 2.90
C MET A 1 -7.98 -21.83 3.90
N SER A 2 -7.91 -22.12 5.20
CA SER A 2 -7.32 -21.18 6.16
C SER A 2 -5.80 -21.27 6.01
N GLU A 3 -5.12 -20.20 5.62
CA GLU A 3 -3.65 -20.21 5.54
C GLU A 3 -3.09 -20.40 6.95
N SER A 4 -2.18 -21.37 7.11
CA SER A 4 -1.50 -21.58 8.38
C SER A 4 -0.44 -20.49 8.57
N VAL A 5 -0.54 -19.75 9.67
CA VAL A 5 0.50 -18.79 10.08
C VAL A 5 1.03 -19.17 11.45
N ASP A 6 2.29 -19.58 11.46
CA ASP A 6 3.02 -19.94 12.68
C ASP A 6 3.97 -18.82 13.11
N LEU A 7 4.36 -18.86 14.39
CA LEU A 7 5.34 -17.95 14.95
C LEU A 7 6.55 -18.77 15.37
N ALA A 8 7.73 -18.43 14.87
CA ALA A 8 8.97 -19.06 15.29
C ALA A 8 9.23 -18.82 16.80
N PRO A 9 9.96 -19.73 17.49
CA PRO A 9 10.30 -19.58 18.90
C PRO A 9 10.98 -18.23 19.24
N GLU A 10 11.83 -17.75 18.34
CA GLU A 10 12.56 -16.48 18.47
C GLU A 10 11.59 -15.30 18.46
N VAL A 11 10.53 -15.37 17.65
CA VAL A 11 9.47 -14.35 17.60
C VAL A 11 8.64 -14.37 18.88
N ILE A 12 8.37 -15.54 19.46
CA ILE A 12 7.69 -15.63 20.75
C ILE A 12 8.53 -14.99 21.85
N THR A 13 9.84 -15.22 21.84
CA THR A 13 10.79 -14.57 22.76
C THR A 13 10.81 -13.06 22.56
N ALA A 14 10.85 -12.58 21.31
CA ALA A 14 10.83 -11.16 20.99
C ALA A 14 9.53 -10.48 21.46
N LEU A 15 8.39 -11.16 21.33
CA LEU A 15 7.10 -10.68 21.85
C LEU A 15 7.10 -10.48 23.36
N TRP A 16 7.74 -11.39 24.11
CA TRP A 16 7.90 -11.24 25.55
C TRP A 16 8.82 -10.07 25.89
N ALA A 17 9.97 -9.96 25.23
CA ALA A 17 10.88 -8.84 25.43
C ALA A 17 10.21 -7.48 25.15
N LEU A 18 9.39 -7.38 24.09
CA LEU A 18 8.62 -6.19 23.80
C LEU A 18 7.63 -5.86 24.92
N ARG A 19 6.98 -6.87 25.50
CA ARG A 19 6.01 -6.71 26.59
C ARG A 19 6.65 -6.26 27.87
N ASP A 20 7.81 -6.80 28.19
CA ASP A 20 8.57 -6.42 29.37
C ASP A 20 9.09 -4.97 29.26
N ALA A 21 9.30 -4.49 28.02
CA ALA A 21 9.73 -3.12 27.74
C ALA A 21 8.62 -2.04 27.83
N GLY A 22 7.37 -2.41 28.16
CA GLY A 22 6.28 -1.46 28.43
C GLY A 22 5.21 -1.39 27.34
N GLU A 23 4.70 -0.19 27.04
CA GLU A 23 3.60 0.01 26.09
C GLU A 23 4.00 -0.47 24.69
N ILE A 24 3.38 -1.58 24.26
CA ILE A 24 3.54 -2.14 22.93
C ILE A 24 2.33 -1.76 22.08
N PRO A 25 2.55 -1.32 20.82
CA PRO A 25 1.46 -1.17 19.86
C PRO A 25 0.60 -2.43 19.73
N LEU A 26 -0.71 -2.27 19.54
CA LEU A 26 -1.65 -3.40 19.47
C LEU A 26 -1.30 -4.37 18.32
N ARG A 27 -0.70 -3.85 17.24
CA ARG A 27 -0.18 -4.64 16.12
C ARG A 27 0.81 -5.72 16.55
N CYS A 28 1.54 -5.54 17.65
CA CYS A 28 2.53 -6.51 18.13
C CYS A 28 1.91 -7.65 18.94
N ASN A 29 0.59 -7.82 18.95
CA ASN A 29 -0.04 -9.00 19.52
C ASN A 29 -0.01 -10.19 18.54
N LYS A 30 0.02 -11.42 19.06
CA LYS A 30 0.06 -12.66 18.25
C LYS A 30 -1.07 -12.73 17.21
N GLY A 31 -2.29 -12.34 17.59
CA GLY A 31 -3.47 -12.34 16.71
C GLY A 31 -3.31 -11.40 15.51
N PRO A 32 -3.10 -10.08 15.73
CA PRO A 32 -2.83 -9.11 14.67
C PRO A 32 -1.67 -9.48 13.74
N ILE A 33 -0.56 -10.00 14.28
CA ILE A 33 0.57 -10.46 13.46
C ILE A 33 0.12 -11.59 12.52
N ARG A 34 -0.52 -12.63 13.06
CA ARG A 34 -1.01 -13.76 12.26
C ARG A 34 -2.02 -13.33 11.20
N ALA A 35 -2.95 -12.46 11.58
CA ALA A 35 -3.98 -11.96 10.68
C ALA A 35 -3.38 -11.15 9.52
N ALA A 36 -2.39 -10.30 9.80
CA ALA A 36 -1.74 -9.50 8.77
C ALA A 36 -0.90 -10.35 7.82
N VAL A 37 -0.16 -11.33 8.33
CA VAL A 37 0.63 -12.24 7.49
C VAL A 37 -0.29 -13.12 6.64
N ALA A 38 -1.38 -13.64 7.20
CA ALA A 38 -2.39 -14.37 6.40
C ALA A 38 -3.03 -13.46 5.33
N ALA A 39 -3.33 -12.19 5.66
CA ALA A 39 -3.84 -11.24 4.67
C ALA A 39 -2.84 -10.93 3.55
N ALA A 40 -1.54 -10.91 3.86
CA ALA A 40 -0.47 -10.77 2.89
C ALA A 40 -0.37 -12.02 1.99
N VAL A 41 -0.41 -13.23 2.56
CA VAL A 41 -0.44 -14.49 1.80
C VAL A 41 -1.62 -14.52 0.82
N ARG A 42 -2.85 -14.22 1.28
CA ARG A 42 -4.01 -14.09 0.37
C ARG A 42 -3.77 -13.09 -0.74
N ALA A 43 -3.26 -11.91 -0.39
CA ALA A 43 -3.05 -10.85 -1.38
C ALA A 43 -2.06 -11.26 -2.48
N LEU A 44 -1.03 -12.03 -2.11
CA LEU A 44 -0.05 -12.59 -3.04
C LEU A 44 -0.65 -13.68 -3.93
N ASN A 45 -1.51 -14.55 -3.39
CA ASN A 45 -2.19 -15.61 -4.15
C ASN A 45 -3.31 -15.08 -5.08
N GLU A 46 -4.03 -14.05 -4.66
CA GLU A 46 -5.25 -13.54 -5.35
C GLU A 46 -4.96 -12.36 -6.31
N ASP A 47 -3.70 -11.95 -6.52
CA ASP A 47 -3.29 -10.71 -7.22
C ASP A 47 -4.06 -9.44 -6.78
N ASN A 48 -4.46 -9.42 -5.50
CA ASN A 48 -5.22 -8.33 -4.90
C ASN A 48 -4.34 -7.44 -4.01
N LEU A 49 -3.12 -7.19 -4.45
CA LEU A 49 -2.14 -6.36 -3.74
C LEU A 49 -2.47 -4.87 -3.79
N GLY A 50 -3.07 -4.40 -4.90
CA GLY A 50 -3.31 -2.98 -5.20
C GLY A 50 -3.84 -2.15 -4.02
N PRO A 51 -4.96 -2.53 -3.38
CA PRO A 51 -5.53 -1.76 -2.28
C PRO A 51 -4.81 -1.96 -0.92
N LYS A 52 -3.88 -2.91 -0.83
CA LYS A 52 -3.26 -3.35 0.44
C LYS A 52 -1.83 -2.83 0.64
N VAL A 53 -1.18 -2.31 -0.40
CA VAL A 53 0.23 -1.88 -0.38
C VAL A 53 0.37 -0.46 -0.92
N ARG A 54 1.55 0.16 -0.76
CA ARG A 54 1.78 1.48 -1.38
C ARG A 54 1.99 1.34 -2.89
N PRO A 55 1.62 2.37 -3.67
CA PRO A 55 1.81 2.32 -5.12
C PRO A 55 3.25 2.05 -5.57
N TRP A 56 4.26 2.57 -4.85
CA TRP A 56 5.67 2.34 -5.15
C TRP A 56 6.16 0.93 -4.82
N ASP A 57 5.50 0.23 -3.87
CA ASP A 57 5.79 -1.16 -3.52
C ASP A 57 5.14 -2.16 -4.51
N LEU A 58 3.99 -1.77 -5.08
CA LEU A 58 3.08 -2.65 -5.81
C LEU A 58 3.74 -3.39 -6.99
N SER A 59 4.44 -2.67 -7.85
CA SER A 59 5.01 -3.24 -9.07
C SER A 59 6.10 -4.28 -8.79
N ALA A 60 6.94 -4.04 -7.78
CA ALA A 60 7.98 -4.97 -7.36
C ALA A 60 7.36 -6.22 -6.71
N LEU A 61 6.38 -6.02 -5.82
CA LEU A 61 5.65 -7.11 -5.17
C LEU A 61 4.93 -8.00 -6.19
N ARG A 62 4.20 -7.42 -7.14
CA ARG A 62 3.50 -8.16 -8.19
C ARG A 62 4.44 -8.99 -9.05
N ARG A 63 5.54 -8.38 -9.50
CA ARG A 63 6.54 -9.07 -10.32
C ARG A 63 7.08 -10.30 -9.60
N ARG A 64 7.46 -10.13 -8.33
CA ARG A 64 8.02 -11.22 -7.55
C ARG A 64 6.97 -12.27 -7.19
N ALA A 65 5.73 -11.85 -6.89
CA ALA A 65 4.62 -12.75 -6.62
C ALA A 65 4.26 -13.63 -7.84
N ALA A 66 4.36 -13.10 -9.06
CA ALA A 66 4.11 -13.86 -10.29
C ALA A 66 5.13 -14.99 -10.54
N GLU A 67 6.29 -14.94 -9.89
CA GLU A 67 7.32 -15.98 -9.94
C GLU A 67 7.12 -17.05 -8.86
N LEU A 68 6.19 -16.84 -7.92
CA LEU A 68 5.90 -17.78 -6.85
C LEU A 68 4.96 -18.89 -7.32
N GLY A 69 5.13 -20.07 -6.74
CA GLY A 69 4.10 -21.11 -6.75
C GLY A 69 2.97 -20.80 -5.76
N GLU A 70 2.04 -21.74 -5.61
CA GLU A 70 0.98 -21.64 -4.61
C GLU A 70 1.56 -21.50 -3.20
N ILE A 71 1.17 -20.43 -2.49
CA ILE A 71 1.57 -20.18 -1.11
C ILE A 71 0.52 -20.79 -0.19
N THR A 72 0.92 -21.76 0.62
CA THR A 72 0.00 -22.51 1.51
C THR A 72 -0.02 -21.97 2.94
N GLY A 73 1.00 -21.20 3.33
CA GLY A 73 1.12 -20.63 4.65
C GLY A 73 2.39 -19.81 4.81
N ALA A 74 2.68 -19.43 6.04
CA ALA A 74 3.90 -18.69 6.39
C ALA A 74 4.33 -18.94 7.84
N VAL A 75 5.62 -18.75 8.10
CA VAL A 75 6.20 -18.73 9.45
C VAL A 75 6.78 -17.34 9.71
N VAL A 76 6.33 -16.68 10.77
CA VAL A 76 6.95 -15.42 11.19
C VAL A 76 8.29 -15.73 11.83
N VAL A 77 9.37 -15.19 11.26
CA VAL A 77 10.76 -15.50 11.63
C VAL A 77 11.47 -14.33 12.32
N TYR A 78 10.95 -13.11 12.19
CA TYR A 78 11.48 -11.95 12.90
C TYR A 78 10.38 -10.93 13.22
N LEU A 79 10.53 -10.26 14.37
CA LEU A 79 9.64 -9.21 14.83
C LEU A 79 10.42 -8.13 15.57
N SER A 80 10.14 -6.88 15.21
CA SER A 80 10.42 -5.68 16.01
C SER A 80 9.14 -4.84 16.12
N LYS A 81 9.21 -3.66 16.76
CA LYS A 81 8.08 -2.72 16.77
C LYS A 81 7.70 -2.23 15.37
N GLU A 82 8.67 -2.14 14.46
CA GLU A 82 8.48 -1.52 13.14
C GLU A 82 8.45 -2.49 11.98
N VAL A 83 8.95 -3.72 12.16
CA VAL A 83 9.13 -4.69 11.09
C VAL A 83 8.70 -6.08 11.53
N VAL A 84 7.99 -6.78 10.65
CA VAL A 84 7.76 -8.22 10.69
C VAL A 84 8.38 -8.84 9.44
N VAL A 85 9.11 -9.94 9.61
CA VAL A 85 9.54 -10.78 8.48
C VAL A 85 8.87 -12.14 8.60
N ALA A 86 8.23 -12.57 7.51
CA ALA A 86 7.61 -13.88 7.40
C ALA A 86 8.23 -14.66 6.24
N GLU A 87 8.51 -15.93 6.47
CA GLU A 87 8.95 -16.90 5.47
C GLU A 87 7.72 -17.61 4.91
N LEU A 88 7.54 -17.56 3.59
CA LEU A 88 6.42 -18.14 2.87
C LEU A 88 6.64 -19.65 2.66
N LEU A 89 5.57 -20.44 2.69
CA LEU A 89 5.62 -21.89 2.47
C LEU A 89 4.93 -22.26 1.15
N PRO A 90 5.48 -23.21 0.36
CA PRO A 90 6.68 -24.02 0.65
C PRO A 90 8.00 -23.41 0.14
N GLY A 91 7.97 -22.34 -0.66
CA GLY A 91 9.14 -21.81 -1.39
C GLY A 91 10.22 -21.14 -0.53
N ARG A 92 9.89 -20.77 0.72
CA ARG A 92 10.77 -20.12 1.70
C ARG A 92 11.24 -18.72 1.32
N GLU A 93 10.60 -18.09 0.35
CA GLU A 93 10.79 -16.66 0.10
C GLU A 93 10.32 -15.87 1.32
N ARG A 94 11.01 -14.77 1.61
CA ARG A 94 10.71 -13.94 2.77
C ARG A 94 10.05 -12.65 2.36
N VAL A 95 9.05 -12.25 3.12
CA VAL A 95 8.33 -10.99 2.94
C VAL A 95 8.50 -10.12 4.18
N VAL A 96 8.54 -8.82 3.93
CA VAL A 96 8.68 -7.79 4.95
C VAL A 96 7.38 -7.02 5.06
N LEU A 97 6.87 -6.90 6.28
CA LEU A 97 5.74 -6.04 6.63
C LEU A 97 6.22 -4.91 7.53
N ARG A 98 5.76 -3.69 7.28
CA ARG A 98 6.03 -2.51 8.11
C ARG A 98 4.88 -2.23 9.07
N GLY A 99 5.19 -1.72 10.25
CA GLY A 99 4.19 -1.22 11.20
C GLY A 99 3.57 0.10 10.71
N VAL A 100 2.24 0.22 10.74
CA VAL A 100 1.50 1.44 10.39
C VAL A 100 0.35 1.61 11.38
N GLY A 101 0.48 2.53 12.35
CA GLY A 101 -0.49 2.63 13.44
C GLY A 101 -0.63 1.29 14.17
N ASP A 102 -1.84 0.77 14.31
CA ASP A 102 -2.10 -0.57 14.88
C ASP A 102 -2.21 -1.70 13.85
N ALA A 103 -1.70 -1.48 12.63
CA ALA A 103 -1.69 -2.47 11.56
C ALA A 103 -0.27 -2.81 11.07
N TRP A 104 -0.19 -3.87 10.26
CA TRP A 104 0.99 -4.25 9.49
C TRP A 104 0.66 -4.17 8.00
N ARG A 105 1.59 -3.66 7.19
CA ARG A 105 1.44 -3.56 5.74
C ARG A 105 2.60 -4.23 5.03
N LEU A 106 2.29 -5.10 4.07
CA LEU A 106 3.30 -5.70 3.19
C LEU A 106 3.99 -4.59 2.38
N VAL A 107 5.32 -4.64 2.32
CA VAL A 107 6.13 -3.63 1.60
C VAL A 107 7.02 -4.25 0.52
N ARG A 108 7.70 -5.36 0.80
CA ARG A 108 8.63 -5.97 -0.17
C ARG A 108 8.92 -7.42 0.15
N PHE A 109 9.55 -8.10 -0.81
CA PHE A 109 10.31 -9.30 -0.54
C PHE A 109 11.66 -8.95 0.06
N LEU A 110 12.18 -9.85 0.89
CA LEU A 110 13.52 -9.78 1.44
C LEU A 110 14.48 -10.53 0.52
N ASP A 111 15.60 -9.92 0.16
CA ASP A 111 16.60 -10.58 -0.68
C ASP A 111 17.29 -11.70 0.11
N ALA A 112 17.72 -12.76 -0.58
CA ALA A 112 18.31 -13.94 0.07
C ALA A 112 19.59 -13.63 0.86
N ALA A 113 20.29 -12.54 0.52
CA ALA A 113 21.49 -12.08 1.21
C ALA A 113 21.19 -11.20 2.44
N GLU A 114 19.96 -10.69 2.59
CA GLU A 114 19.60 -9.82 3.70
C GLU A 114 19.27 -10.64 4.97
N VAL A 115 19.80 -10.18 6.10
CA VAL A 115 19.53 -10.78 7.42
C VAL A 115 18.29 -10.15 8.03
N SER A 116 17.35 -10.98 8.50
CA SER A 116 16.04 -10.52 9.01
C SER A 116 16.15 -9.47 10.13
N GLU A 117 17.16 -9.56 11.00
CA GLU A 117 17.39 -8.64 12.12
C GLU A 117 17.96 -7.28 11.69
N GLU A 118 18.59 -7.25 10.52
CA GLU A 118 19.24 -6.06 9.96
C GLU A 118 18.35 -5.31 8.98
N VAL A 119 17.12 -5.80 8.73
CA VAL A 119 16.16 -5.15 7.84
C VAL A 119 15.92 -3.71 8.30
N ARG A 120 16.16 -2.77 7.39
CA ARG A 120 15.81 -1.36 7.53
C ARG A 120 14.86 -0.98 6.41
N LEU A 121 13.83 -0.23 6.76
CA LEU A 121 12.88 0.32 5.81
C LEU A 121 13.07 1.84 5.75
N SER A 122 12.88 2.41 4.57
CA SER A 122 12.78 3.86 4.44
C SER A 122 11.66 4.37 5.37
N PRO A 123 11.88 5.51 6.05
CA PRO A 123 10.82 6.15 6.81
C PRO A 123 9.68 6.53 5.86
N GLU A 124 8.46 6.52 6.38
CA GLU A 124 7.31 7.04 5.65
C GLU A 124 6.75 8.20 6.45
N THR A 125 6.53 9.33 5.79
CA THR A 125 6.00 10.53 6.42
C THR A 125 4.67 10.88 5.80
N THR A 126 3.68 11.17 6.63
CA THR A 126 2.34 11.57 6.21
C THR A 126 2.03 12.93 6.80
N ARG A 127 1.55 13.87 5.97
CA ARG A 127 1.14 15.21 6.41
C ARG A 127 -0.08 15.69 5.67
N GLU A 128 -0.89 16.50 6.33
CA GLU A 128 -1.99 17.21 5.70
C GLU A 128 -1.44 18.29 4.75
N ILE A 129 -2.15 18.49 3.65
CA ILE A 129 -1.85 19.52 2.65
C ILE A 129 -3.14 20.25 2.26
N ALA A 130 -3.01 21.47 1.76
CA ALA A 130 -4.09 22.18 1.11
C ALA A 130 -3.96 22.02 -0.40
N LEU A 131 -5.05 21.67 -1.07
CA LEU A 131 -5.16 21.73 -2.52
C LEU A 131 -5.85 23.04 -2.92
N ALA A 132 -5.35 23.71 -3.95
CA ALA A 132 -5.96 24.95 -4.45
C ALA A 132 -7.37 24.71 -5.01
N GLU A 133 -7.59 23.54 -5.58
CA GLU A 133 -8.85 23.08 -6.13
C GLU A 133 -8.94 21.55 -6.06
N PHE A 134 -10.13 21.00 -6.28
CA PHE A 134 -10.33 19.56 -6.33
C PHE A 134 -10.26 19.09 -7.80
N SER A 135 -9.04 18.93 -8.32
CA SER A 135 -8.76 18.54 -9.71
C SER A 135 -7.46 17.71 -9.83
N PRO A 136 -7.26 16.97 -10.94
CA PRO A 136 -5.99 16.32 -11.25
C PRO A 136 -4.80 17.31 -11.34
N ASP A 137 -5.02 18.54 -11.81
CA ASP A 137 -3.97 19.56 -11.93
C ASP A 137 -3.47 20.06 -10.56
N ALA A 138 -4.38 20.22 -9.59
CA ALA A 138 -4.00 20.53 -8.21
C ALA A 138 -3.18 19.40 -7.57
N VAL A 139 -3.46 18.15 -7.94
CA VAL A 139 -2.69 16.99 -7.50
C VAL A 139 -1.27 17.03 -8.08
N LEU A 140 -1.11 17.30 -9.39
CA LEU A 140 0.21 17.45 -10.01
C LEU A 140 1.02 18.57 -9.35
N THR A 141 0.36 19.69 -9.05
CA THR A 141 0.97 20.81 -8.32
C THR A 141 1.44 20.38 -6.92
N ALA A 142 0.62 19.64 -6.18
CA ALA A 142 0.98 19.13 -4.85
C ALA A 142 2.13 18.11 -4.89
N LEU A 143 2.24 17.33 -5.97
CA LEU A 143 3.36 16.44 -6.23
C LEU A 143 4.63 17.19 -6.71
N GLY A 144 4.53 18.48 -7.01
CA GLY A 144 5.64 19.27 -7.56
C GLY A 144 6.01 18.86 -8.99
N VAL A 145 5.05 18.34 -9.76
CA VAL A 145 5.26 17.86 -11.13
C VAL A 145 4.61 18.82 -12.12
N ALA A 146 5.36 19.23 -13.13
CA ALA A 146 4.83 19.96 -14.28
C ALA A 146 4.29 18.95 -15.30
N LYS A 147 3.03 19.12 -15.71
CA LYS A 147 2.45 18.32 -16.78
C LYS A 147 3.12 18.68 -18.12
N PRO A 148 3.63 17.71 -18.90
CA PRO A 148 4.04 17.97 -20.27
C PRO A 148 2.87 18.47 -21.14
N ASP A 149 3.20 19.26 -22.17
CA ASP A 149 2.20 19.85 -23.07
C ASP A 149 1.50 18.80 -23.94
N ASP A 150 2.16 17.67 -24.22
CA ASP A 150 1.67 16.56 -25.04
C ASP A 150 0.89 15.50 -24.25
N VAL A 151 0.71 15.70 -22.94
CA VAL A 151 -0.11 14.83 -22.09
C VAL A 151 -1.52 15.39 -21.99
N ASP A 152 -2.45 14.69 -22.65
CA ASP A 152 -3.88 14.99 -22.61
C ASP A 152 -4.57 14.36 -21.39
N LEU A 153 -5.70 14.95 -20.98
CA LEU A 153 -6.56 14.39 -19.95
C LEU A 153 -7.35 13.21 -20.52
N ASP A 154 -7.13 12.03 -19.95
CA ASP A 154 -7.92 10.84 -20.24
C ASP A 154 -9.21 10.85 -19.39
N ILE A 155 -10.34 10.59 -20.04
CA ILE A 155 -11.67 10.62 -19.40
C ILE A 155 -12.37 9.29 -19.68
N GLU A 156 -12.58 8.52 -18.62
CA GLU A 156 -13.27 7.23 -18.67
C GLU A 156 -14.56 7.31 -17.84
N SER A 157 -15.69 6.89 -18.42
CA SER A 157 -16.99 6.88 -17.73
C SER A 157 -17.61 5.49 -17.81
N GLN A 158 -18.05 4.98 -16.66
CA GLN A 158 -18.59 3.64 -16.51
C GLN A 158 -19.93 3.67 -15.77
N ASP A 159 -20.93 3.01 -16.35
CA ASP A 159 -22.20 2.71 -15.67
C ASP A 159 -22.01 1.48 -14.76
N LEU A 160 -22.25 1.68 -13.47
CA LEU A 160 -22.16 0.65 -12.43
C LEU A 160 -23.52 0.01 -12.13
N GLY A 161 -24.58 0.43 -12.83
CA GLY A 161 -25.96 -0.02 -12.66
C GLY A 161 -26.74 0.80 -11.64
N GLN A 162 -28.07 0.66 -11.64
CA GLN A 162 -28.99 1.38 -10.74
C GLN A 162 -28.88 2.92 -10.82
N GLY A 163 -28.46 3.45 -11.98
CA GLY A 163 -28.26 4.89 -12.18
C GLY A 163 -26.97 5.42 -11.57
N HIS A 164 -26.08 4.54 -11.11
CA HIS A 164 -24.75 4.87 -10.60
C HIS A 164 -23.74 4.94 -11.75
N THR A 165 -23.08 6.07 -11.90
CA THR A 165 -22.00 6.27 -12.86
C THR A 165 -20.72 6.69 -12.14
N GLU A 166 -19.61 6.04 -12.47
CA GLU A 166 -18.27 6.47 -12.08
C GLU A 166 -17.59 7.11 -13.30
N THR A 167 -17.01 8.29 -13.12
CA THR A 167 -16.20 8.97 -14.12
C THR A 167 -14.81 9.24 -13.56
N ARG A 168 -13.78 8.89 -14.32
CA ARG A 168 -12.37 9.07 -13.98
C ARG A 168 -11.75 10.08 -14.93
N TYR A 169 -11.09 11.09 -14.37
CA TYR A 169 -10.30 12.08 -15.09
C TYR A 169 -8.84 11.85 -14.72
N ARG A 170 -7.97 11.56 -15.68
CA ARG A 170 -6.63 11.03 -15.39
C ARG A 170 -5.55 11.66 -16.28
N TYR A 171 -4.46 12.04 -15.65
CA TYR A 171 -3.15 12.15 -16.30
C TYR A 171 -2.30 10.94 -15.92
N LEU A 172 -1.72 10.28 -16.92
CA LEU A 172 -0.79 9.17 -16.75
C LEU A 172 0.37 9.34 -17.72
N PHE A 173 1.58 9.53 -17.20
CA PHE A 173 2.77 9.76 -18.04
C PHE A 173 4.06 9.39 -17.30
N THR A 174 5.17 9.43 -18.05
CA THR A 174 6.51 9.29 -17.49
C THR A 174 7.24 10.62 -17.59
N ASP A 175 7.89 11.04 -16.50
CA ASP A 175 8.66 12.27 -16.43
C ASP A 175 10.08 11.96 -15.94
N ASN A 176 11.05 12.02 -16.85
CA ASN A 176 12.47 11.73 -16.58
C ASN A 176 12.68 10.36 -15.91
N GLY A 177 11.94 9.34 -16.34
CA GLY A 177 11.99 7.98 -15.79
C GLY A 177 11.11 7.77 -14.55
N ARG A 178 10.42 8.81 -14.06
CA ARG A 178 9.46 8.72 -12.95
C ARG A 178 8.07 8.45 -13.51
N SER A 179 7.33 7.53 -12.89
CA SER A 179 5.94 7.27 -13.27
C SER A 179 5.01 8.22 -12.52
N VAL A 180 4.14 8.93 -13.24
CA VAL A 180 3.23 9.93 -12.69
C VAL A 180 1.79 9.55 -13.00
N LEU A 181 0.94 9.55 -11.98
CA LEU A 181 -0.51 9.46 -12.06
C LEU A 181 -1.11 10.63 -11.27
N ALA A 182 -2.06 11.34 -11.87
CA ALA A 182 -2.97 12.21 -11.16
C ALA A 182 -4.38 11.89 -11.65
N GLU A 183 -5.25 11.47 -10.74
CA GLU A 183 -6.61 11.07 -11.05
C GLU A 183 -7.63 11.72 -10.12
N GLU A 184 -8.76 12.10 -10.70
CA GLU A 184 -10.01 12.37 -10.02
C GLU A 184 -11.00 11.25 -10.35
N VAL A 185 -11.61 10.67 -9.32
CA VAL A 185 -12.72 9.73 -9.44
C VAL A 185 -13.97 10.41 -8.89
N LYS A 186 -14.98 10.55 -9.76
CA LYS A 186 -16.29 11.10 -9.43
C LYS A 186 -17.32 9.99 -9.54
N SER A 187 -18.15 9.81 -8.52
CA SER A 187 -19.22 8.83 -8.52
C SER A 187 -20.55 9.52 -8.23
N GLU A 188 -21.52 9.33 -9.12
CA GLU A 188 -22.83 10.00 -9.07
C GLU A 188 -23.95 8.98 -9.24
N ILE A 189 -25.05 9.17 -8.51
CA ILE A 189 -26.31 8.47 -8.76
C ILE A 189 -27.32 9.49 -9.29
N PHE A 190 -27.85 9.24 -10.49
CA PHE A 190 -28.80 10.15 -11.14
C PHE A 190 -30.24 9.96 -10.62
N ASP A 191 -30.41 10.02 -9.30
CA ASP A 191 -31.73 9.94 -8.63
C ASP A 191 -32.16 11.29 -8.00
N GLY A 192 -31.29 12.31 -8.05
CA GLY A 192 -31.53 13.66 -7.51
C GLY A 192 -31.56 13.74 -5.98
N ALA A 193 -31.32 12.63 -5.26
CA ALA A 193 -31.39 12.53 -3.81
C ALA A 193 -30.07 12.07 -3.18
N THR A 194 -29.29 11.27 -3.90
CA THR A 194 -28.06 10.69 -3.40
C THR A 194 -26.88 11.62 -3.63
N ALA A 195 -26.09 11.86 -2.58
CA ALA A 195 -24.91 12.69 -2.65
C ALA A 195 -23.84 12.06 -3.55
N SER A 196 -23.25 12.86 -4.44
CA SER A 196 -22.09 12.46 -5.22
C SER A 196 -20.84 12.37 -4.35
N SER A 197 -19.95 11.45 -4.69
CA SER A 197 -18.62 11.33 -4.10
C SER A 197 -17.55 11.77 -5.09
N ARG A 198 -16.48 12.37 -4.56
CA ARG A 198 -15.30 12.76 -5.32
C ARG A 198 -14.07 12.39 -4.51
N TYR A 199 -13.08 11.82 -5.19
CA TYR A 199 -11.80 11.43 -4.61
C TYR A 199 -10.67 11.78 -5.58
N LEU A 200 -9.57 12.29 -5.04
CA LEU A 200 -8.34 12.56 -5.79
C LEU A 200 -7.25 11.61 -5.35
N ARG A 201 -6.43 11.19 -6.31
CA ARG A 201 -5.22 10.45 -6.04
C ARG A 201 -4.09 10.91 -6.96
N GLY A 202 -2.95 11.19 -6.35
CA GLY A 202 -1.69 11.43 -7.04
C GLY A 202 -0.69 10.37 -6.68
N VAL A 203 0.05 9.85 -7.65
CA VAL A 203 1.16 8.93 -7.43
C VAL A 203 2.34 9.39 -8.26
N LEU A 204 3.47 9.59 -7.60
CA LEU A 204 4.79 9.77 -8.21
C LEU A 204 5.67 8.61 -7.73
N ILE A 205 6.25 7.84 -8.65
CA ILE A 205 7.19 6.75 -8.32
C ILE A 205 8.53 7.06 -8.96
N ASP A 206 9.58 7.04 -8.15
CA ASP A 206 10.96 7.31 -8.55
C ASP A 206 11.91 6.27 -7.93
N GLY A 207 12.40 5.33 -8.74
CA GLY A 207 13.48 4.42 -8.33
C GLY A 207 13.23 3.62 -7.05
N GLY A 208 11.99 3.27 -6.72
CA GLY A 208 11.61 2.54 -5.50
C GLY A 208 11.20 3.43 -4.32
N ARG A 209 11.22 4.75 -4.49
CA ARG A 209 10.57 5.73 -3.63
C ARG A 209 9.27 6.19 -4.26
N GLY A 210 8.41 6.81 -3.46
CA GLY A 210 7.25 7.46 -4.03
C GLY A 210 6.57 8.47 -3.14
N THR A 211 5.75 9.28 -3.80
CA THR A 211 4.86 10.26 -3.18
C THR A 211 3.43 9.90 -3.56
N LEU A 212 2.55 9.84 -2.56
CA LEU A 212 1.13 9.58 -2.70
C LEU A 212 0.36 10.78 -2.16
N VAL A 213 -0.45 11.40 -3.00
CA VAL A 213 -1.48 12.35 -2.60
C VAL A 213 -2.82 11.62 -2.61
N THR A 214 -3.59 11.76 -1.54
CA THR A 214 -4.98 11.32 -1.49
C THR A 214 -5.83 12.45 -0.96
N ALA A 215 -6.94 12.78 -1.60
CA ALA A 215 -7.87 13.78 -1.09
C ALA A 215 -9.32 13.36 -1.26
N SER A 216 -10.13 13.72 -0.28
CA SER A 216 -11.58 13.54 -0.27
C SER A 216 -12.24 14.81 0.28
N ARG A 217 -13.53 14.74 0.59
CA ARG A 217 -14.24 15.80 1.33
C ARG A 217 -13.59 16.13 2.68
N ASP A 218 -12.92 15.16 3.31
CA ASP A 218 -12.39 15.27 4.66
C ASP A 218 -11.01 15.93 4.72
N GLY A 219 -10.39 16.19 3.57
CA GLY A 219 -9.08 16.83 3.47
C GLY A 219 -8.17 16.14 2.46
N ALA A 220 -6.94 16.65 2.36
CA ALA A 220 -5.91 16.12 1.49
C ALA A 220 -4.66 15.78 2.30
N VAL A 221 -4.03 14.66 1.94
CA VAL A 221 -2.86 14.13 2.64
C VAL A 221 -1.81 13.77 1.62
N LEU A 222 -0.56 14.11 1.94
CA LEU A 222 0.63 13.74 1.19
C LEU A 222 1.45 12.76 2.02
N THR A 223 1.80 11.63 1.42
CA THR A 223 2.63 10.58 2.01
C THR A 223 3.86 10.35 1.16
N GLU A 224 5.04 10.30 1.77
CA GLU A 224 6.33 10.05 1.11
C GLU A 224 6.98 8.81 1.71
N GLY A 225 7.65 8.00 0.88
CA GLY A 225 8.36 6.77 1.29
C GLY A 225 9.48 6.35 0.35
#